data_AF-A0A2T0XIS6-F1
#
_entry.id   AF-A0A2T0XIS6-F1
#
_cell.length_a   1.000
_cell.length_b   1.000
_cell.length_c   1.000
_cell.angle_alpha   90.00
_cell.angle_beta   90.00
_cell.angle_gamma   90.00
#
_symmetry.space_group_name_H-M   'P 1'
#
loop_
_entity.id
_entity.type
_entity.pdbx_description
1 polymer ?
#
loop_
_entity_poly.entity_id
_entity_poly.type
_entity_poly.pdbx_seq_one_letter_code
_entity_poly.pdbx_strand_id
1 'polypeptide(L)'
;MSVNNLIIEERAADIGNFLVGRLLPFRRKRAVGPFVFIDHMGPAKMNENQNLDVLPHPHIGLSTLTYLFEGAIMHRDSLGNEVEIKPGAVNWMTAGKGVVHSERTPDNLRNEHKSLHGLQIWVALPKEEEEIEPSFTHIEADKIPEWEQDGLQFRLIAGEAFGQKSPVPAFSNLYMVEIKSKYPQKVSPGKDLYGESGIYILKGGIKSEGQAYESKQLLIAKDSSVCEFEMGENSTVYIFGGTPLPEEHYIDWNFVSSSKDRLKQAKEEWIKQVFPRVPGETEFIPYPG
;
A
#
# COMPACT_ATOMS: atom_id res chain seq x y z
N MET A 1 24.51 -9.14 -1.07
CA MET A 1 23.99 -9.02 -2.45
C MET A 1 22.72 -8.20 -2.36
N SER A 2 22.67 -7.05 -3.02
CA SER A 2 21.60 -6.04 -2.86
C SER A 2 20.28 -6.53 -3.46
N VAL A 3 19.16 -6.35 -2.74
CA VAL A 3 17.77 -6.63 -3.15
C VAL A 3 17.28 -5.55 -4.14
N ASN A 4 18.06 -5.25 -5.18
CA ASN A 4 17.75 -4.18 -6.15
C ASN A 4 17.10 -4.69 -7.45
N ASN A 5 16.70 -5.95 -7.53
CA ASN A 5 16.18 -6.57 -8.78
C ASN A 5 14.68 -6.95 -8.74
N LEU A 6 13.88 -6.43 -7.80
CA LEU A 6 12.43 -6.70 -7.77
C LEU A 6 11.55 -5.55 -8.29
N ILE A 7 12.14 -4.39 -8.62
CA ILE A 7 11.39 -3.24 -9.11
C ILE A 7 11.45 -3.24 -10.65
N ILE A 8 10.40 -3.78 -11.29
CA ILE A 8 10.27 -3.74 -12.75
C ILE A 8 9.50 -2.47 -13.15
N GLU A 9 10.24 -1.40 -13.47
CA GLU A 9 9.66 -0.20 -14.09
C GLU A 9 9.41 -0.42 -15.60
N GLU A 10 8.15 -0.30 -16.05
CA GLU A 10 7.85 -0.13 -17.48
C GLU A 10 6.63 0.78 -17.71
N ARG A 11 6.60 1.42 -18.88
CA ARG A 11 6.01 2.73 -19.17
C ARG A 11 4.48 2.78 -19.07
N ALA A 12 3.99 3.83 -18.40
CA ALA A 12 2.57 4.17 -18.37
C ALA A 12 2.02 4.55 -19.75
N ALA A 13 0.84 4.02 -20.09
CA ALA A 13 0.11 4.28 -21.32
C ALA A 13 -1.24 4.94 -21.01
N ASP A 14 -1.63 5.89 -21.85
CA ASP A 14 -2.93 6.58 -21.76
C ASP A 14 -3.87 5.93 -22.77
N ILE A 15 -4.94 5.30 -22.28
CA ILE A 15 -5.84 4.47 -23.09
C ILE A 15 -7.28 4.79 -22.67
N GLY A 16 -7.91 5.73 -23.38
CA GLY A 16 -9.31 6.09 -23.16
C GLY A 16 -9.55 6.79 -21.82
N ASN A 17 -10.42 6.24 -20.98
CA ASN A 17 -10.80 6.80 -19.67
C ASN A 17 -9.87 6.41 -18.51
N PHE A 18 -8.89 5.54 -18.74
CA PHE A 18 -7.91 5.13 -17.73
C PHE A 18 -6.49 5.56 -18.07
N LEU A 19 -5.73 5.96 -17.04
CA LEU A 19 -4.27 5.91 -17.07
C LEU A 19 -3.83 4.53 -16.60
N VAL A 20 -3.04 3.83 -17.41
CA VAL A 20 -2.52 2.50 -17.08
C VAL A 20 -1.09 2.60 -16.60
N GLY A 21 -0.82 2.08 -15.41
CA GLY A 21 0.51 1.86 -14.85
C GLY A 21 0.63 0.43 -14.33
N ARG A 22 1.78 0.08 -13.73
CA ARG A 22 1.86 -1.14 -12.89
C ARG A 22 1.52 -0.83 -11.45
N LEU A 23 2.14 0.20 -10.89
CA LEU A 23 2.15 0.53 -9.46
C LEU A 23 2.42 2.04 -9.26
N LEU A 24 2.08 2.61 -8.10
CA LEU A 24 2.31 4.02 -7.78
C LEU A 24 3.66 4.22 -7.05
N PRO A 25 4.36 5.34 -7.28
CA PRO A 25 4.10 6.37 -8.30
C PRO A 25 4.59 5.94 -9.69
N PHE A 26 4.04 6.55 -10.75
CA PHE A 26 4.57 6.39 -12.11
C PHE A 26 4.57 7.72 -12.89
N ARG A 27 5.29 7.78 -14.03
CA ARG A 27 5.63 9.04 -14.73
C ARG A 27 4.47 10.02 -14.98
N ARG A 28 3.22 9.54 -15.10
CA ARG A 28 2.03 10.38 -15.34
C ARG A 28 1.12 10.56 -14.11
N LYS A 29 1.33 9.82 -13.02
CA LYS A 29 0.55 9.95 -11.80
C LYS A 29 1.40 9.66 -10.55
N ARG A 30 1.46 10.66 -9.67
CA ARG A 30 2.21 10.58 -8.40
C ARG A 30 1.36 10.11 -7.22
N ALA A 31 0.04 10.32 -7.28
CA ALA A 31 -0.88 9.95 -6.22
C ALA A 31 -2.26 9.60 -6.79
N VAL A 32 -3.08 8.86 -6.04
CA VAL A 32 -4.51 8.66 -6.29
C VAL A 32 -5.23 8.94 -4.98
N GLY A 33 -5.95 10.06 -4.90
CA GLY A 33 -6.41 10.55 -3.60
C GLY A 33 -5.20 10.76 -2.66
N PRO A 34 -5.20 10.21 -1.43
CA PRO A 34 -4.06 10.28 -0.52
C PRO A 34 -3.00 9.18 -0.71
N PHE A 35 -3.21 8.20 -1.61
CA PHE A 35 -2.26 7.11 -1.86
C PHE A 35 -1.11 7.59 -2.74
N VAL A 36 0.13 7.51 -2.26
CA VAL A 36 1.33 8.05 -2.95
C VAL A 36 2.34 6.97 -3.37
N PHE A 37 2.22 5.77 -2.82
CA PHE A 37 3.05 4.62 -3.17
C PHE A 37 2.24 3.34 -3.01
N ILE A 38 2.38 2.41 -3.95
CA ILE A 38 1.84 1.05 -3.86
C ILE A 38 2.86 0.13 -4.51
N ASP A 39 3.31 -0.89 -3.80
CA ASP A 39 4.16 -1.94 -4.33
C ASP A 39 3.52 -3.31 -4.15
N HIS A 40 3.79 -4.21 -5.11
CA HIS A 40 3.32 -5.59 -5.09
C HIS A 40 4.47 -6.53 -4.76
N MET A 41 4.44 -7.06 -3.55
CA MET A 41 5.36 -8.10 -3.10
C MET A 41 4.90 -9.44 -3.64
N GLY A 42 5.68 -10.09 -4.49
CA GLY A 42 5.46 -11.47 -4.93
C GLY A 42 4.41 -11.66 -6.05
N PRO A 43 3.81 -12.86 -6.18
CA PRO A 43 4.04 -14.04 -5.36
C PRO A 43 5.45 -14.59 -5.53
N ALA A 44 6.16 -14.77 -4.42
CA ALA A 44 7.52 -15.33 -4.39
C ALA A 44 7.55 -16.58 -3.51
N LYS A 45 8.20 -17.63 -3.99
CA LYS A 45 8.56 -18.81 -3.19
C LYS A 45 10.04 -18.73 -2.85
N MET A 46 10.35 -18.77 -1.57
CA MET A 46 11.71 -18.69 -1.03
C MET A 46 12.08 -20.05 -0.43
N ASN A 47 13.30 -20.50 -0.71
CA ASN A 47 13.86 -21.69 -0.05
C ASN A 47 14.38 -21.37 1.36
N GLU A 48 14.83 -22.39 2.08
CA GLU A 48 15.37 -22.32 3.45
C GLU A 48 16.53 -21.31 3.63
N ASN A 49 17.23 -20.92 2.55
CA ASN A 49 18.35 -20.00 2.59
C ASN A 49 18.00 -18.58 2.09
N GLN A 50 16.73 -18.32 1.78
CA GLN A 50 16.25 -17.04 1.26
C GLN A 50 15.32 -16.38 2.27
N ASN A 51 15.60 -15.13 2.62
CA ASN A 51 14.82 -14.35 3.57
C ASN A 51 14.59 -12.94 3.02
N LEU A 52 13.44 -12.35 3.38
CA LEU A 52 13.20 -10.93 3.28
C LEU A 52 13.90 -10.27 4.47
N ASP A 53 14.75 -9.28 4.22
CA ASP A 53 15.39 -8.47 5.25
C ASP A 53 15.48 -7.02 4.78
N VAL A 54 14.39 -6.27 5.01
CA VAL A 54 14.40 -4.81 4.85
C VAL A 54 14.94 -4.22 6.15
N LEU A 55 16.21 -3.81 6.11
CA LEU A 55 16.92 -3.24 7.25
C LEU A 55 16.24 -1.95 7.75
N PRO A 56 16.55 -1.49 8.99
CA PRO A 56 16.04 -0.23 9.52
C PRO A 56 16.14 0.93 8.54
N HIS A 57 14.99 1.55 8.27
CA HIS A 57 14.86 2.74 7.43
C HIS A 57 13.76 3.67 8.00
N PRO A 58 13.91 5.00 7.82
CA PRO A 58 12.98 5.98 8.34
C PRO A 58 11.83 6.25 7.37
N HIS A 59 10.71 6.72 7.92
CA HIS A 59 9.63 7.40 7.18
C HIS A 59 9.24 8.70 7.91
N ILE A 60 8.72 9.68 7.17
CA ILE A 60 8.05 10.89 7.72
C ILE A 60 6.81 11.24 6.88
N GLY A 61 5.83 11.94 7.49
CA GLY A 61 4.69 12.56 6.82
C GLY A 61 3.75 11.62 6.07
N LEU A 62 3.80 10.32 6.39
CA LEU A 62 2.98 9.28 5.77
C LEU A 62 2.55 8.23 6.77
N SER A 63 1.59 7.39 6.37
CA SER A 63 1.34 6.08 6.97
C SER A 63 1.68 4.96 6.00
N THR A 64 2.30 3.89 6.49
CA THR A 64 2.48 2.65 5.73
C THR A 64 1.34 1.68 6.03
N LEU A 65 0.86 0.99 5.00
CA LEU A 65 -0.11 -0.10 5.08
C LEU A 65 0.52 -1.35 4.45
N THR A 66 0.74 -2.36 5.28
CA THR A 66 1.14 -3.70 4.82
C THR A 66 -0.07 -4.62 4.85
N TYR A 67 -0.34 -5.29 3.74
CA TYR A 67 -1.45 -6.25 3.61
C TYR A 67 -0.99 -7.51 2.88
N LEU A 68 -1.00 -8.66 3.55
CA LEU A 68 -0.50 -9.92 2.98
C LEU A 68 -1.63 -10.80 2.45
N PHE A 69 -1.37 -11.45 1.32
CA PHE A 69 -2.19 -12.52 0.74
C PHE A 69 -1.63 -13.91 1.10
N GLU A 70 -0.31 -14.03 1.21
CA GLU A 70 0.40 -15.24 1.62
C GLU A 70 1.67 -14.89 2.39
N GLY A 71 2.12 -15.81 3.25
CA GLY A 71 3.36 -15.67 4.00
C GLY A 71 3.19 -14.91 5.31
N ALA A 72 4.30 -14.44 5.86
CA ALA A 72 4.34 -13.61 7.05
C ALA A 72 5.55 -12.67 7.03
N ILE A 73 5.42 -11.51 7.66
CA ILE A 73 6.49 -10.53 7.85
C ILE A 73 6.55 -10.18 9.34
N MET A 74 7.76 -10.10 9.90
CA MET A 74 8.03 -9.53 11.21
C MET A 74 8.33 -8.05 11.05
N HIS A 75 7.47 -7.20 11.61
CA HIS A 75 7.69 -5.75 11.72
C HIS A 75 8.33 -5.43 13.07
N ARG A 76 9.37 -4.60 13.06
CA ARG A 76 9.94 -3.98 14.26
C ARG A 76 10.14 -2.49 14.03
N ASP A 77 9.84 -1.66 15.02
CA ASP A 77 10.03 -0.21 14.90
C ASP A 77 10.66 0.46 16.12
N SER A 78 10.99 1.73 15.95
CA SER A 78 11.61 2.58 16.96
C SER A 78 10.71 2.92 18.14
N LEU A 79 9.41 2.57 18.09
CA LEU A 79 8.49 2.68 19.23
C LEU A 79 8.55 1.43 20.11
N GLY A 80 9.27 0.39 19.67
CA GLY A 80 9.39 -0.88 20.36
C GLY A 80 8.28 -1.88 19.99
N ASN A 81 7.50 -1.62 18.92
CA ASN A 81 6.59 -2.65 18.42
C ASN A 81 7.39 -3.78 17.78
N GLU A 82 6.94 -5.01 18.00
CA GLU A 82 7.44 -6.23 17.38
C GLU A 82 6.25 -7.13 17.06
N VAL A 83 5.83 -7.14 15.79
CA VAL A 83 4.57 -7.76 15.38
C VAL A 83 4.74 -8.55 14.08
N GLU A 84 4.37 -9.83 14.13
CA GLU A 84 4.27 -10.69 12.96
C GLU A 84 2.91 -10.46 12.27
N ILE A 85 2.92 -9.91 11.05
CA ILE A 85 1.73 -9.80 10.21
C ILE A 85 1.55 -11.07 9.35
N LYS A 86 0.30 -11.53 9.26
CA LYS A 86 -0.15 -12.72 8.53
C LYS A 86 -1.22 -12.36 7.49
N PRO A 87 -1.62 -13.30 6.60
CA PRO A 87 -2.54 -12.99 5.52
C PRO A 87 -3.89 -12.48 6.01
N GLY A 88 -4.41 -11.45 5.33
CA GLY A 88 -5.66 -10.77 5.68
C GLY A 88 -5.55 -9.74 6.82
N ALA A 89 -4.52 -9.80 7.65
CA ALA A 89 -4.28 -8.77 8.66
C ALA A 89 -3.71 -7.49 8.02
N VAL A 90 -3.79 -6.37 8.76
CA VAL A 90 -3.25 -5.07 8.37
C VAL A 90 -2.28 -4.60 9.44
N ASN A 91 -1.06 -4.23 9.03
CA ASN A 91 -0.21 -3.35 9.81
C ASN A 91 -0.37 -1.94 9.26
N TRP A 92 -0.74 -1.00 10.13
CA TRP A 92 -0.83 0.42 9.83
C TRP A 92 0.14 1.18 10.72
N MET A 93 1.23 1.69 10.14
CA MET A 93 2.21 2.50 10.86
C MET A 93 2.10 3.95 10.40
N THR A 94 1.74 4.86 11.29
CA THR A 94 1.76 6.30 11.01
C THR A 94 3.11 6.86 11.44
N ALA A 95 3.87 7.39 10.48
CA ALA A 95 5.21 7.89 10.71
C ALA A 95 5.24 9.29 11.35
N GLY A 96 4.30 10.16 10.97
CA GLY A 96 4.25 11.56 11.44
C GLY A 96 5.62 12.24 11.32
N LYS A 97 6.09 12.85 12.41
CA LYS A 97 7.40 13.53 12.46
C LYS A 97 8.61 12.60 12.25
N GLY A 98 8.45 11.28 12.40
CA GLY A 98 9.51 10.32 12.13
C GLY A 98 9.42 9.01 12.91
N VAL A 99 9.49 7.90 12.19
CA VAL A 99 9.63 6.53 12.72
C VAL A 99 10.70 5.79 11.93
N VAL A 100 11.45 4.91 12.58
CA VAL A 100 12.35 3.96 11.91
C VAL A 100 11.80 2.57 12.10
N HIS A 101 11.76 1.77 11.04
CA HIS A 101 11.30 0.39 11.13
C HIS A 101 12.07 -0.55 10.20
N SER A 102 11.94 -1.84 10.47
CA SER A 102 12.46 -2.95 9.68
C SER A 102 11.37 -3.99 9.45
N GLU A 103 11.42 -4.66 8.30
CA GLU A 103 10.50 -5.72 7.90
C GLU A 103 11.31 -6.95 7.49
N ARG A 104 11.15 -8.06 8.21
CA ARG A 104 11.98 -9.25 8.04
C ARG A 104 11.14 -10.52 7.93
N THR A 105 11.71 -11.59 7.40
CA THR A 105 11.15 -12.93 7.57
C THR A 105 11.14 -13.29 9.07
N PRO A 106 9.99 -13.72 9.63
CA PRO A 106 9.89 -14.17 11.03
C PRO A 106 10.89 -15.30 11.36
N ASP A 107 11.43 -15.27 12.58
CA ASP A 107 12.54 -16.16 12.99
C ASP A 107 12.19 -17.65 12.86
N ASN A 108 10.95 -18.03 13.19
CA ASN A 108 10.43 -19.38 13.03
C ASN A 108 10.33 -19.85 11.56
N LEU A 109 10.37 -18.95 10.59
CA LEU A 109 10.29 -19.26 9.16
C LEU A 109 11.66 -19.16 8.47
N ARG A 110 12.73 -18.70 9.13
CA ARG A 110 13.98 -18.34 8.45
C ARG A 110 14.69 -19.51 7.76
N ASN A 111 14.54 -20.73 8.30
CA ASN A 111 15.14 -21.95 7.75
C ASN A 111 14.11 -22.90 7.10
N GLU A 112 12.94 -22.37 6.72
CA GLU A 112 11.84 -23.14 6.12
C GLU A 112 11.63 -22.73 4.66
N HIS A 113 10.98 -23.60 3.88
CA HIS A 113 10.36 -23.16 2.63
C HIS A 113 9.18 -22.24 2.95
N LYS A 114 9.15 -21.06 2.34
CA LYS A 114 8.12 -20.05 2.64
C LYS A 114 7.66 -19.33 1.38
N SER A 115 6.48 -18.71 1.43
CA SER A 115 6.00 -17.80 0.40
C SER A 115 5.86 -16.38 0.95
N LEU A 116 5.87 -15.41 0.04
CA LEU A 116 5.51 -14.04 0.34
C LEU A 116 4.68 -13.49 -0.82
N HIS A 117 3.51 -12.95 -0.49
CA HIS A 117 2.63 -12.30 -1.45
C HIS A 117 1.81 -11.23 -0.74
N GLY A 118 1.83 -9.97 -1.18
CA GLY A 118 1.10 -8.89 -0.52
C GLY A 118 1.30 -7.53 -1.17
N LEU A 119 0.74 -6.49 -0.55
CA LEU A 119 0.88 -5.09 -0.96
C LEU A 119 1.55 -4.27 0.16
N GLN A 120 2.45 -3.39 -0.24
CA GLN A 120 3.03 -2.35 0.62
C GLN A 120 2.57 -1.00 0.08
N ILE A 121 1.95 -0.18 0.91
CA ILE A 121 1.28 1.04 0.47
C ILE A 121 1.68 2.21 1.35
N TRP A 122 1.89 3.39 0.77
CA TRP A 122 2.01 4.64 1.53
C TRP A 122 0.84 5.56 1.26
N VAL A 123 0.29 6.09 2.35
CA VAL A 123 -0.76 7.10 2.36
C VAL A 123 -0.16 8.37 2.94
N ALA A 124 -0.11 9.45 2.16
CA ALA A 124 0.35 10.75 2.65
C ALA A 124 -0.58 11.25 3.76
N LEU A 125 -0.01 11.84 4.81
CA LEU A 125 -0.76 12.50 5.85
C LEU A 125 -1.24 13.87 5.35
N PRO A 126 -2.43 14.36 5.74
CA PRO A 126 -2.77 15.76 5.59
C PRO A 126 -1.71 16.66 6.23
N LYS A 127 -1.54 17.88 5.71
CA LYS A 127 -0.50 18.81 6.15
C LYS A 127 -0.49 19.04 7.67
N GLU A 128 -1.66 19.13 8.28
CA GLU A 128 -1.84 19.36 9.72
C GLU A 128 -1.36 18.17 10.56
N GLU A 129 -1.30 16.99 9.96
CA GLU A 129 -0.96 15.73 10.60
C GLU A 129 0.47 15.26 10.25
N GLU A 130 1.19 15.94 9.34
CA GLU A 130 2.53 15.53 8.88
C GLU A 130 3.55 15.39 10.03
N GLU A 131 3.39 16.15 11.11
CA GLU A 131 4.35 16.22 12.23
C GLU A 131 3.79 15.65 13.55
N ILE A 132 2.73 14.83 13.50
CA ILE A 132 2.23 14.15 14.71
C ILE A 132 3.23 13.14 15.26
N GLU A 133 2.98 12.69 16.49
CA GLU A 133 3.73 11.57 17.05
C GLU A 133 3.51 10.30 16.24
N PRO A 134 4.56 9.52 15.97
CA PRO A 134 4.43 8.23 15.30
C PRO A 134 3.58 7.26 16.12
N SER A 135 2.84 6.39 15.42
CA SER A 135 2.04 5.34 16.04
C SER A 135 1.97 4.09 15.16
N PHE A 136 1.57 2.97 15.76
CA PHE A 136 1.42 1.70 15.07
C PHE A 136 0.12 1.02 15.52
N THR A 137 -0.61 0.44 14.57
CA THR A 137 -1.84 -0.32 14.82
C THR A 137 -1.79 -1.62 14.00
N HIS A 138 -1.93 -2.75 14.70
CA HIS A 138 -2.16 -4.04 14.08
C HIS A 138 -3.65 -4.38 14.11
N ILE A 139 -4.19 -4.81 12.99
CA ILE A 139 -5.59 -5.23 12.86
C ILE A 139 -5.62 -6.66 12.34
N GLU A 140 -6.15 -7.55 13.16
CA GLU A 140 -6.33 -8.96 12.85
C GLU A 140 -7.30 -9.16 11.67
N ALA A 141 -7.11 -10.25 10.94
CA ALA A 141 -7.88 -10.54 9.73
C ALA A 141 -9.39 -10.65 9.98
N ASP A 142 -9.81 -11.09 11.17
CA ASP A 142 -11.22 -11.25 11.56
C ASP A 142 -11.89 -9.92 11.96
N LYS A 143 -11.13 -8.83 12.05
CA LYS A 143 -11.64 -7.48 12.37
C LYS A 143 -11.86 -6.61 11.14
N ILE A 144 -11.37 -7.03 9.97
CA ILE A 144 -11.58 -6.31 8.72
C ILE A 144 -13.00 -6.62 8.21
N PRO A 145 -13.83 -5.61 7.91
CA PRO A 145 -15.19 -5.84 7.42
C PRO A 145 -15.19 -6.63 6.11
N GLU A 146 -15.99 -7.70 6.08
CA GLU A 146 -16.25 -8.52 4.90
C GLU A 146 -17.75 -8.70 4.69
N TRP A 147 -18.19 -8.70 3.43
CA TRP A 147 -19.57 -8.97 3.09
C TRP A 147 -19.69 -9.55 1.68
N GLU A 148 -20.84 -10.14 1.39
CA GLU A 148 -21.22 -10.57 0.05
C GLU A 148 -22.39 -9.72 -0.44
N GLN A 149 -22.30 -9.24 -1.67
CA GLN A 149 -23.38 -8.49 -2.32
C GLN A 149 -23.38 -8.82 -3.81
N ASP A 150 -24.57 -9.15 -4.34
CA ASP A 150 -24.79 -9.45 -5.76
C ASP A 150 -23.86 -10.55 -6.34
N GLY A 151 -23.36 -11.47 -5.49
CA GLY A 151 -22.44 -12.53 -5.88
C GLY A 151 -20.95 -12.11 -5.94
N LEU A 152 -20.63 -10.88 -5.52
CA LEU A 152 -19.28 -10.38 -5.27
C LEU A 152 -18.95 -10.51 -3.79
N GLN A 153 -17.70 -10.86 -3.49
CA GLN A 153 -17.18 -10.84 -2.13
C GLN A 153 -16.34 -9.58 -1.95
N PHE A 154 -16.62 -8.83 -0.89
CA PHE A 154 -15.95 -7.58 -0.58
C PHE A 154 -15.22 -7.68 0.75
N ARG A 155 -14.08 -6.99 0.83
CA ARG A 155 -13.33 -6.77 2.08
C ARG A 155 -12.83 -5.34 2.12
N LEU A 156 -13.21 -4.56 3.13
CA LEU A 156 -12.82 -3.15 3.28
C LEU A 156 -11.55 -3.04 4.13
N ILE A 157 -10.38 -3.05 3.49
CA ILE A 157 -9.07 -3.02 4.15
C ILE A 157 -8.84 -1.71 4.90
N ALA A 158 -9.12 -0.56 4.29
CA ALA A 158 -8.90 0.75 4.91
C ALA A 158 -10.01 1.75 4.56
N GLY A 159 -10.26 2.68 5.47
CA GLY A 159 -11.18 3.80 5.26
C GLY A 159 -12.67 3.44 5.26
N GLU A 160 -13.45 4.14 4.43
CA GLU A 160 -14.92 4.04 4.40
C GLU A 160 -15.43 3.97 2.96
N ALA A 161 -16.22 2.94 2.64
CA ALA A 161 -16.91 2.75 1.35
C ALA A 161 -18.07 1.75 1.51
N PHE A 162 -19.06 1.77 0.61
CA PHE A 162 -20.20 0.84 0.61
C PHE A 162 -20.97 0.81 1.96
N GLY A 163 -21.04 1.95 2.65
CA GLY A 163 -21.66 2.06 3.98
C GLY A 163 -20.92 1.30 5.10
N GLN A 164 -19.72 0.80 4.84
CA GLN A 164 -18.85 0.11 5.79
C GLN A 164 -17.68 1.00 6.21
N LYS A 165 -17.12 0.72 7.39
CA LYS A 165 -15.95 1.43 7.95
C LYS A 165 -14.91 0.44 8.45
N SER A 166 -13.69 0.54 7.93
CA SER A 166 -12.53 -0.21 8.44
C SER A 166 -12.06 0.37 9.78
N PRO A 167 -11.54 -0.47 10.71
CA PRO A 167 -10.93 0.00 11.95
C PRO A 167 -9.54 0.64 11.76
N VAL A 168 -8.99 0.68 10.53
CA VAL A 168 -7.72 1.37 10.23
C VAL A 168 -7.82 2.87 10.58
N PRO A 169 -6.92 3.40 11.43
CA PRO A 169 -6.97 4.79 11.89
C PRO A 169 -6.36 5.75 10.84
N ALA A 170 -7.02 5.89 9.70
CA ALA A 170 -6.60 6.81 8.64
C ALA A 170 -6.94 8.27 8.98
N PHE A 171 -6.07 9.20 8.58
CA PHE A 171 -6.22 10.65 8.80
C PHE A 171 -6.87 11.40 7.62
N SER A 172 -7.10 10.71 6.51
CA SER A 172 -7.72 11.26 5.31
C SER A 172 -8.94 10.44 4.88
N ASN A 173 -9.87 11.08 4.19
CA ASN A 173 -11.03 10.40 3.61
C ASN A 173 -10.56 9.51 2.46
N LEU A 174 -10.49 8.21 2.71
CA LEU A 174 -10.00 7.21 1.77
C LEU A 174 -10.81 5.92 1.83
N TYR A 175 -10.57 5.05 0.87
CA TYR A 175 -10.96 3.64 0.91
C TYR A 175 -9.92 2.76 0.23
N MET A 176 -9.85 1.52 0.67
CA MET A 176 -9.20 0.41 -0.03
C MET A 176 -10.06 -0.84 0.14
N VAL A 177 -10.61 -1.34 -0.96
CA VAL A 177 -11.58 -2.44 -1.00
C VAL A 177 -11.04 -3.54 -1.90
N GLU A 178 -10.98 -4.76 -1.39
CA GLU A 178 -10.82 -5.96 -2.20
C GLU A 178 -12.18 -6.41 -2.71
N ILE A 179 -12.26 -6.74 -3.99
CA ILE A 179 -13.43 -7.35 -4.61
C ILE A 179 -12.99 -8.64 -5.29
N LYS A 180 -13.67 -9.74 -4.95
CA LYS A 180 -13.49 -11.05 -5.56
C LYS A 180 -14.74 -11.47 -6.30
N SER A 181 -14.53 -12.02 -7.48
CA SER A 181 -15.59 -12.56 -8.31
C SER A 181 -15.33 -14.01 -8.67
N LYS A 182 -16.34 -14.88 -8.53
CA LYS A 182 -16.29 -16.26 -9.04
C LYS A 182 -16.72 -16.35 -10.50
N TYR A 183 -17.66 -15.50 -10.95
CA TYR A 183 -18.23 -15.54 -12.30
C TYR A 183 -18.07 -14.19 -13.01
N PRO A 184 -18.13 -14.12 -14.35
CA PRO A 184 -18.15 -12.83 -15.02
C PRO A 184 -19.33 -11.99 -14.53
N GLN A 185 -19.06 -10.79 -14.02
CA GLN A 185 -20.11 -9.92 -13.48
C GLN A 185 -19.72 -8.45 -13.51
N LYS A 186 -20.72 -7.59 -13.65
CA LYS A 186 -20.57 -6.14 -13.65
C LYS A 186 -20.41 -5.63 -12.21
N VAL A 187 -19.43 -4.77 -12.00
CA VAL A 187 -19.26 -3.99 -10.77
C VAL A 187 -19.60 -2.53 -11.10
N SER A 188 -20.55 -1.97 -10.35
CA SER A 188 -21.00 -0.59 -10.48
C SER A 188 -21.00 0.07 -9.10
N PRO A 189 -19.84 0.61 -8.64
CA PRO A 189 -19.73 1.20 -7.30
C PRO A 189 -20.58 2.47 -7.11
N GLY A 190 -20.87 3.21 -8.19
CA GLY A 190 -21.75 4.38 -8.17
C GLY A 190 -21.35 5.40 -7.10
N LYS A 191 -22.27 5.69 -6.17
CA LYS A 191 -22.07 6.67 -5.09
C LYS A 191 -21.28 6.14 -3.89
N ASP A 192 -20.96 4.85 -3.87
CA ASP A 192 -20.26 4.22 -2.73
C ASP A 192 -18.76 4.53 -2.74
N LEU A 193 -18.23 5.05 -3.85
CA LEU A 193 -16.88 5.58 -3.99
C LEU A 193 -16.89 7.09 -4.17
N TYR A 194 -15.77 7.72 -3.84
CA TYR A 194 -15.59 9.17 -3.91
C TYR A 194 -14.15 9.55 -4.25
N GLY A 195 -13.97 10.81 -4.63
CA GLY A 195 -12.66 11.38 -4.95
C GLY A 195 -12.02 10.73 -6.18
N GLU A 196 -10.72 10.47 -6.15
CA GLU A 196 -10.05 9.72 -7.21
C GLU A 196 -10.06 8.22 -6.89
N SER A 197 -10.10 7.35 -7.91
CA SER A 197 -10.01 5.90 -7.75
C SER A 197 -8.94 5.29 -8.63
N GLY A 198 -8.26 4.28 -8.09
CA GLY A 198 -7.42 3.33 -8.78
C GLY A 198 -7.99 1.92 -8.65
N ILE A 199 -7.89 1.12 -9.70
CA ILE A 199 -8.18 -0.31 -9.71
C ILE A 199 -6.87 -1.06 -9.95
N TYR A 200 -6.44 -1.85 -8.99
CA TYR A 200 -5.33 -2.79 -9.13
C TYR A 200 -5.87 -4.20 -9.37
N ILE A 201 -5.50 -4.82 -10.50
CA ILE A 201 -5.96 -6.17 -10.85
C ILE A 201 -4.94 -7.18 -10.32
N LEU A 202 -5.22 -7.83 -9.19
CA LEU A 202 -4.31 -8.83 -8.63
C LEU A 202 -4.32 -10.13 -9.45
N LYS A 203 -5.52 -10.62 -9.76
CA LYS A 203 -5.74 -11.90 -10.44
C LYS A 203 -6.88 -11.80 -11.43
N GLY A 204 -6.76 -12.52 -12.54
CA GLY A 204 -7.77 -12.54 -13.61
C GLY A 204 -7.66 -11.30 -14.49
N GLY A 205 -8.80 -10.68 -14.76
CA GLY A 205 -8.89 -9.49 -15.59
C GLY A 205 -10.22 -8.77 -15.42
N ILE A 206 -10.29 -7.56 -15.96
CA ILE A 206 -11.53 -6.79 -16.08
C ILE A 206 -11.73 -6.30 -17.52
N LYS A 207 -12.95 -5.94 -17.86
CA LYS A 207 -13.27 -5.20 -19.09
C LYS A 207 -13.96 -3.90 -18.74
N SER A 208 -13.60 -2.83 -19.43
CA SER A 208 -14.29 -1.55 -19.35
C SER A 208 -14.32 -0.91 -20.73
N GLU A 209 -15.48 -0.40 -21.13
CA GLU A 209 -15.66 0.29 -22.43
C GLU A 209 -15.18 -0.52 -23.65
N GLY A 210 -15.34 -1.84 -23.60
CA GLY A 210 -14.90 -2.75 -24.67
C GLY A 210 -13.39 -3.04 -24.68
N GLN A 211 -12.61 -2.43 -23.79
CA GLN A 211 -11.19 -2.72 -23.58
C GLN A 211 -11.02 -3.75 -22.46
N ALA A 212 -10.16 -4.74 -22.67
CA ALA A 212 -9.76 -5.70 -21.65
C ALA A 212 -8.46 -5.28 -20.97
N TYR A 213 -8.39 -5.55 -19.67
CA TYR A 213 -7.24 -5.31 -18.80
C TYR A 213 -6.95 -6.57 -17.99
N GLU A 214 -5.67 -6.85 -17.79
CA GLU A 214 -5.13 -8.09 -17.25
C GLU A 214 -4.49 -7.88 -15.86
N SER A 215 -4.16 -8.98 -15.20
CA SER A 215 -3.47 -8.97 -13.91
C SER A 215 -2.19 -8.12 -13.91
N LYS A 216 -1.87 -7.55 -12.74
CA LYS A 216 -0.73 -6.65 -12.48
C LYS A 216 -0.78 -5.31 -13.20
N GLN A 217 -1.97 -4.92 -13.66
CA GLN A 217 -2.23 -3.58 -14.17
C GLN A 217 -2.92 -2.74 -13.10
N LEU A 218 -2.49 -1.48 -13.01
CA LEU A 218 -3.13 -0.42 -12.25
C LEU A 218 -3.84 0.52 -13.22
N LEU A 219 -5.14 0.70 -13.03
CA LEU A 219 -5.99 1.60 -13.82
C LEU A 219 -6.42 2.76 -12.93
N ILE A 220 -6.22 4.00 -13.38
CA ILE A 220 -6.70 5.19 -12.64
C ILE A 220 -7.92 5.74 -13.35
N ALA A 221 -9.06 5.74 -12.66
CA ALA A 221 -10.30 6.31 -13.16
C ALA A 221 -10.20 7.85 -13.16
N LYS A 222 -10.59 8.47 -14.28
CA LYS A 222 -10.71 9.94 -14.36
C LYS A 222 -11.91 10.47 -13.57
N ASP A 223 -12.94 9.64 -13.37
CA ASP A 223 -14.11 9.89 -12.54
C ASP A 223 -14.46 8.62 -11.77
N SER A 224 -14.39 8.66 -10.43
CA SER A 224 -14.67 7.52 -9.54
C SER A 224 -16.14 7.13 -9.51
N SER A 225 -17.04 8.10 -9.71
CA SER A 225 -18.49 7.90 -9.61
C SER A 225 -19.07 7.10 -10.79
N VAL A 226 -18.28 6.99 -11.88
CA VAL A 226 -18.61 6.24 -13.11
C VAL A 226 -17.66 5.06 -13.32
N CYS A 227 -17.01 4.59 -12.24
CA CYS A 227 -16.04 3.49 -12.29
C CYS A 227 -16.76 2.14 -12.46
N GLU A 228 -17.39 1.92 -13.61
CA GLU A 228 -18.05 0.66 -13.97
C GLU A 228 -17.11 -0.24 -14.76
N PHE A 229 -17.03 -1.51 -14.37
CA PHE A 229 -16.24 -2.50 -15.11
C PHE A 229 -16.85 -3.89 -14.94
N GLU A 230 -16.56 -4.77 -15.89
CA GLU A 230 -16.91 -6.18 -15.82
C GLU A 230 -15.71 -6.96 -15.28
N MET A 231 -15.86 -7.61 -14.13
CA MET A 231 -14.87 -8.57 -13.66
C MET A 231 -14.96 -9.85 -14.47
N GLY A 232 -13.80 -10.37 -14.88
CA GLY A 232 -13.69 -11.74 -15.39
C GLY A 232 -13.96 -12.80 -14.32
N GLU A 233 -14.05 -14.05 -14.77
CA GLU A 233 -14.17 -15.22 -13.89
C GLU A 233 -12.93 -15.37 -13.00
N ASN A 234 -13.13 -15.76 -11.74
CA ASN A 234 -12.07 -15.97 -10.75
C ASN A 234 -11.10 -14.78 -10.59
N SER A 235 -11.60 -13.56 -10.78
CA SER A 235 -10.84 -12.31 -10.67
C SER A 235 -10.79 -11.79 -9.23
N THR A 236 -9.68 -11.13 -8.90
CA THR A 236 -9.50 -10.37 -7.65
C THR A 236 -8.94 -9.00 -7.99
N VAL A 237 -9.64 -7.96 -7.56
CA VAL A 237 -9.24 -6.57 -7.79
C VAL A 237 -9.24 -5.81 -6.48
N TYR A 238 -8.38 -4.80 -6.37
CA TYR A 238 -8.38 -3.83 -5.29
C TYR A 238 -8.79 -2.48 -5.87
N ILE A 239 -9.85 -1.90 -5.34
CA ILE A 239 -10.20 -0.50 -5.61
C ILE A 239 -9.70 0.33 -4.44
N PHE A 240 -8.91 1.36 -4.71
CA PHE A 240 -8.40 2.26 -3.70
C PHE A 240 -8.52 3.70 -4.17
N GLY A 241 -8.64 4.63 -3.24
CA GLY A 241 -8.89 6.01 -3.60
C GLY A 241 -9.40 6.85 -2.46
N GLY A 242 -9.84 8.06 -2.77
CA GLY A 242 -10.30 8.99 -1.75
C GLY A 242 -10.20 10.44 -2.21
N THR A 243 -10.54 11.34 -1.30
CA THR A 243 -10.43 12.78 -1.53
C THR A 243 -8.95 13.16 -1.69
N PRO A 244 -8.54 13.79 -2.81
CA PRO A 244 -7.18 14.31 -2.95
C PRO A 244 -6.84 15.28 -1.82
N LEU A 245 -5.61 15.19 -1.32
CA LEU A 245 -5.10 16.19 -0.37
C LEU A 245 -4.99 17.55 -1.07
N PRO A 246 -5.32 18.66 -0.39
CA PRO A 246 -5.28 19.98 -1.01
C PRO A 246 -3.86 20.44 -1.35
N GLU A 247 -2.87 20.03 -0.56
CA GLU A 247 -1.46 20.33 -0.79
C GLU A 247 -0.78 19.30 -1.71
N GLU A 248 0.12 19.80 -2.55
CA GLU A 248 1.08 18.95 -3.25
C GLU A 248 2.06 18.34 -2.23
N HIS A 249 2.16 17.02 -2.21
CA HIS A 249 3.15 16.30 -1.43
C HIS A 249 4.33 15.89 -2.31
N TYR A 250 5.53 16.16 -1.81
CA TYR A 250 6.79 15.77 -2.45
C TYR A 250 7.29 14.48 -1.81
N ILE A 251 7.91 13.62 -2.64
CA ILE A 251 8.53 12.38 -2.20
C ILE A 251 10.04 12.49 -2.46
N ASP A 252 10.85 12.24 -1.44
CA ASP A 252 12.29 12.07 -1.54
C ASP A 252 12.71 10.84 -0.74
N TRP A 253 13.10 9.77 -1.45
CA TRP A 253 13.32 8.43 -0.87
C TRP A 253 12.10 7.93 -0.08
N ASN A 254 12.22 7.76 1.25
CA ASN A 254 11.16 7.30 2.15
C ASN A 254 10.46 8.46 2.88
N PHE A 255 10.65 9.69 2.42
CA PHE A 255 10.10 10.88 3.05
C PHE A 255 9.01 11.47 2.18
N VAL A 256 7.86 11.75 2.79
CA VAL A 256 6.74 12.43 2.16
C VAL A 256 6.42 13.68 2.96
N SER A 257 6.28 14.83 2.31
CA SER A 257 5.89 16.08 2.96
C SER A 257 5.42 17.10 1.94
N SER A 258 4.51 17.99 2.34
CA SER A 258 4.18 19.20 1.59
C SER A 258 5.31 20.25 1.56
N SER A 259 6.38 20.07 2.36
CA SER A 259 7.53 20.97 2.44
C SER A 259 8.83 20.33 1.95
N LYS A 260 9.41 20.86 0.87
CA LYS A 260 10.73 20.42 0.38
C LYS A 260 11.86 20.66 1.37
N ASP A 261 11.76 21.69 2.20
CA ASP A 261 12.79 21.98 3.20
C ASP A 261 12.73 20.97 4.35
N ARG A 262 11.53 20.47 4.69
CA ARG A 262 11.37 19.38 5.64
C ARG A 262 11.99 18.08 5.14
N LEU A 263 11.84 17.76 3.86
CA LEU A 263 12.49 16.60 3.24
C LEU A 263 14.03 16.69 3.32
N LYS A 264 14.60 17.87 3.03
CA LYS A 264 16.06 18.10 3.17
C LYS A 264 16.51 17.91 4.63
N GLN A 265 15.75 18.43 5.58
CA GLN A 265 16.03 18.24 7.01
C GLN A 265 16.01 16.76 7.39
N ALA A 266 14.97 16.00 7.01
CA ALA A 266 14.86 14.57 7.30
C ALA A 266 16.01 13.76 6.69
N LYS A 267 16.43 14.11 5.46
CA LYS A 267 17.63 13.56 4.84
C LYS A 267 18.88 13.80 5.69
N GLU A 268 19.11 15.04 6.13
CA GLU A 268 20.26 15.34 6.97
C GLU A 268 20.21 14.63 8.33
N GLU A 269 19.04 14.58 8.97
CA GLU A 269 18.81 13.87 10.22
C GLU A 269 19.10 12.37 10.07
N TRP A 270 18.71 11.75 8.96
CA TRP A 270 19.02 10.36 8.68
C TRP A 270 20.52 10.13 8.45
N ILE A 271 21.18 10.98 7.64
CA ILE A 271 22.63 10.89 7.41
C ILE A 271 23.41 11.06 8.72
N LYS A 272 22.97 11.96 9.59
CA LYS A 272 23.56 12.21 10.92
C LYS A 272 23.10 11.21 11.99
N GLN A 273 22.23 10.24 11.64
CA GLN A 273 21.69 9.21 12.52
C GLN A 273 21.00 9.78 13.78
N VAL A 274 20.19 10.83 13.58
CA VAL A 274 19.41 11.52 14.62
C VAL A 274 18.05 10.85 14.87
N PHE A 275 17.50 10.14 13.89
CA PHE A 275 16.26 9.38 14.05
C PHE A 275 16.35 8.35 15.19
N PRO A 276 15.22 8.05 15.86
CA PRO A 276 15.20 7.04 16.91
C PRO A 276 15.56 5.66 16.33
N ARG A 277 16.26 4.84 17.12
CA ARG A 277 16.72 3.52 16.69
C ARG A 277 15.66 2.46 16.96
N VAL A 278 15.62 1.44 16.11
CA VAL A 278 14.85 0.22 16.38
C VAL A 278 15.59 -0.58 17.46
N PRO A 279 14.95 -0.92 18.60
CA PRO A 279 15.59 -1.71 19.65
C PRO A 279 16.14 -3.04 19.11
N GLY A 280 17.40 -3.35 19.42
CA GLY A 280 18.05 -4.60 19.01
C GLY A 280 18.62 -4.62 17.59
N GLU A 281 18.35 -3.60 16.77
CA GLU A 281 18.89 -3.50 15.41
C GLU A 281 20.12 -2.56 15.38
N THR A 282 21.18 -2.99 14.69
CA THR A 282 22.44 -2.23 14.58
C THR A 282 22.77 -1.76 13.17
N GLU A 283 22.19 -2.40 12.15
CA GLU A 283 22.36 -2.05 10.74
C GLU A 283 21.25 -1.10 10.29
N PHE A 284 21.45 -0.41 9.15
CA PHE A 284 20.44 0.48 8.58
C PHE A 284 20.66 0.67 7.07
N ILE A 285 19.61 1.10 6.37
CA ILE A 285 19.70 1.45 4.94
C ILE A 285 20.28 2.87 4.81
N PRO A 286 21.46 3.07 4.21
CA PRO A 286 22.00 4.41 4.00
C PRO A 286 21.11 5.18 3.01
N TYR A 287 21.07 6.51 3.17
CA TYR A 287 20.40 7.37 2.19
C TYR A 287 21.01 7.13 0.79
N PRO A 288 20.20 6.99 -0.28
CA PRO A 288 20.72 6.80 -1.63
C PRO A 288 21.51 8.03 -2.10
N GLY A 289 22.71 7.78 -2.65
CA GLY A 289 23.63 8.81 -3.14
C GLY A 289 23.14 9.55 -4.38
#